data_AF-A0A938UTK5-F1
#
_entry.id   AF-A0A938UTK5-F1
#
_cell.length_a   1.000
_cell.length_b   1.000
_cell.length_c   1.000
_cell.angle_alpha   90.00
_cell.angle_beta   90.00
_cell.angle_gamma   90.00
#
_symmetry.space_group_name_H-M   'P 1'
#
loop_
_entity.id
_entity.type
_entity.pdbx_description
1 polymer ?
#
loop_
_entity_poly.entity_id
_entity_poly.type
_entity_poly.pdbx_seq_one_letter_code
_entity_poly.pdbx_strand_id
1 'polypeptide(L)'
;KRLPAGPGTSPNILGLGYSPDFSDRDANGQRKRVFPSKYTEAPSNDRSVYTKQIEDEFELAAQARYLFVSAGVNAQANKRYMVLCAYNIKKVVMLDDEGQPETSAAYVAQAIHYGWALYMVIEGDQRKFTAELAASIQRAGGELSTVVKKNSLTTSFHAIGLSTKPDTSFGLVSSVDEIEKNYVVSAESYPVFVEYRALRDVSSKVLDWDSPKLVPGPYTLSTVSIEVMGTKHDGRQWDGLGDPPDPLVSIFVMQPGEKAWTPLGTHFAKNSYQAVFPLRQRIAITQGTKLRISVWDKDLLENDPIGDAEADGLLAVPGALPGREFQLPKVGKSNQLNFVNIRLETAQ
;
A
#
# COMPACT_ATOMS: atom_id res chain seq x y z
N LYS A 1 38.72 6.39 -4.64
CA LYS A 1 38.30 7.09 -5.89
C LYS A 1 36.91 7.69 -5.64
N ARG A 2 36.63 8.93 -6.05
CA ARG A 2 35.26 9.50 -5.94
C ARG A 2 34.39 8.86 -7.03
N LEU A 3 33.19 8.41 -6.69
CA LEU A 3 32.20 8.02 -7.71
C LEU A 3 31.97 9.23 -8.63
N PRO A 4 32.08 9.08 -9.97
CA PRO A 4 31.65 10.12 -10.87
C PRO A 4 30.16 10.34 -10.64
N ALA A 5 29.78 11.58 -10.33
CA ALA A 5 28.38 11.91 -10.23
C ALA A 5 27.75 11.78 -11.60
N GLY A 6 26.63 11.05 -11.69
CA GLY A 6 25.83 11.08 -12.90
C GLY A 6 25.30 12.49 -13.12
N PRO A 7 25.16 12.95 -14.37
CA PRO A 7 24.48 14.20 -14.68
C PRO A 7 23.12 14.28 -13.95
N GLY A 8 22.89 15.37 -13.20
CA GLY A 8 21.70 15.53 -12.33
C GLY A 8 21.87 15.07 -10.88
N THR A 9 22.97 14.35 -10.57
CA THR A 9 23.42 14.09 -9.20
C THR A 9 24.71 14.86 -8.93
N SER A 10 24.98 15.24 -7.68
CA SER A 10 26.31 15.71 -7.31
C SER A 10 27.09 14.57 -6.66
N PRO A 11 28.44 14.60 -6.64
CA PRO A 11 29.25 13.62 -5.87
C PRO A 11 28.95 13.65 -4.36
N ASN A 12 28.09 14.57 -3.95
CA ASN A 12 27.63 14.84 -2.61
C ASN A 12 26.20 14.34 -2.37
N ILE A 13 25.45 13.75 -3.30
CA ILE A 13 24.19 13.06 -2.92
C ILE A 13 24.49 11.66 -2.36
N LEU A 14 25.66 11.12 -2.72
CA LEU A 14 26.12 9.81 -2.33
C LEU A 14 26.79 9.87 -0.95
N GLY A 15 26.05 9.50 0.08
CA GLY A 15 26.54 9.38 1.46
C GLY A 15 26.22 10.55 2.40
N LEU A 16 25.42 11.55 2.02
CA LEU A 16 24.90 12.54 2.98
C LEU A 16 23.71 11.95 3.75
N GLY A 17 23.71 12.20 5.05
CA GLY A 17 22.66 11.73 5.94
C GLY A 17 21.46 12.63 5.85
N TYR A 18 20.28 12.03 5.82
CA TYR A 18 19.05 12.78 5.85
C TYR A 18 18.81 13.34 7.26
N SER A 19 18.80 14.68 7.37
CA SER A 19 18.17 15.35 8.51
C SER A 19 16.66 15.05 8.54
N PRO A 20 16.02 14.98 9.73
CA PRO A 20 14.56 14.90 9.85
C PRO A 20 13.80 16.03 9.13
N ASP A 21 14.47 17.13 8.78
CA ASP A 21 13.90 18.24 8.00
C ASP A 21 14.15 18.11 6.48
N PHE A 22 14.60 16.94 6.00
CA PHE A 22 15.00 16.70 4.60
C PHE A 22 16.02 17.72 4.07
N SER A 23 16.95 18.13 4.93
CA SER A 23 18.05 19.06 4.62
C SER A 23 19.35 18.28 4.31
N ASP A 24 20.04 18.63 3.21
CA ASP A 24 21.38 18.11 2.88
C ASP A 24 22.48 18.76 3.74
N ARG A 25 22.08 19.58 4.71
CA ARG A 25 22.93 20.47 5.50
C ARG A 25 22.69 20.20 6.98
N ASP A 26 23.77 20.14 7.75
CA ASP A 26 23.70 20.05 9.21
C ASP A 26 23.07 21.31 9.83
N ALA A 27 22.91 21.33 11.15
CA ALA A 27 22.35 22.46 11.89
C ALA A 27 23.10 23.80 11.64
N ASN A 28 24.31 23.75 11.06
CA ASN A 28 25.13 24.90 10.70
C ASN A 28 25.13 25.19 9.19
N GLY A 29 24.30 24.52 8.40
CA GLY A 29 24.20 24.74 6.96
C GLY A 29 25.26 24.01 6.12
N GLN A 30 26.07 23.12 6.70
CA GLN A 30 27.16 22.41 6.02
C GLN A 30 26.77 21.01 5.54
N ARG A 31 27.21 20.63 4.34
CA ARG A 31 27.00 19.27 3.79
C ARG A 31 28.01 18.29 4.40
N LYS A 32 27.54 17.25 5.11
CA LYS A 32 28.39 16.23 5.75
C LYS A 32 27.98 14.79 5.43
N ARG A 33 28.96 13.93 5.15
CA ARG A 33 28.71 12.49 4.93
C ARG A 33 28.40 11.80 6.26
N VAL A 34 27.58 10.75 6.23
CA VAL A 34 27.29 9.91 7.42
C VAL A 34 28.40 8.92 7.67
N PHE A 35 28.92 8.32 6.59
CA PHE A 35 29.94 7.29 6.63
C PHE A 35 31.11 7.61 5.67
N PRO A 36 32.30 7.03 5.92
CA PRO A 36 33.43 7.07 5.00
C PRO A 36 33.07 6.56 3.60
N SER A 37 33.69 7.12 2.56
CA SER A 37 33.39 6.79 1.17
C SER A 37 34.07 5.49 0.71
N LYS A 38 33.59 4.36 1.22
CA LYS A 38 33.85 3.03 0.66
C LYS A 38 32.60 2.54 -0.07
N TYR A 39 32.80 1.80 -1.15
CA TYR A 39 31.71 1.26 -1.94
C TYR A 39 32.18 0.04 -2.72
N THR A 40 31.23 -0.82 -3.05
CA THR A 40 31.41 -1.93 -3.97
C THR A 40 30.48 -1.75 -5.17
N GLU A 41 30.92 -2.17 -6.35
CA GLU A 41 30.09 -2.16 -7.56
C GLU A 41 29.78 -3.59 -7.97
N ALA A 42 28.52 -3.86 -8.29
CA ALA A 42 28.07 -5.13 -8.82
C ALA A 42 27.33 -4.92 -10.14
N PRO A 43 27.59 -5.74 -11.18
CA PRO A 43 26.74 -5.74 -12.36
C PRO A 43 25.31 -6.17 -11.98
N SER A 44 24.34 -5.60 -12.67
CA SER A 44 22.92 -5.97 -12.55
C SER A 44 22.31 -6.04 -13.94
N ASN A 45 21.20 -6.76 -14.06
CA ASN A 45 20.38 -6.80 -15.27
C ASN A 45 18.90 -6.78 -14.89
N ASP A 46 18.60 -6.02 -13.84
CA ASP A 46 17.25 -5.91 -13.32
C ASP A 46 16.43 -4.97 -14.19
N ARG A 47 15.25 -5.42 -14.61
CA ARG A 47 14.38 -4.70 -15.53
C ARG A 47 12.95 -4.90 -15.10
N SER A 48 12.19 -3.81 -14.97
CA SER A 48 10.82 -3.89 -14.50
C SER A 48 10.00 -2.70 -14.93
N VAL A 49 8.69 -2.93 -15.00
CA VAL A 49 7.67 -1.87 -15.02
C VAL A 49 6.76 -2.11 -13.84
N TYR A 50 6.61 -1.11 -12.99
CA TYR A 50 5.71 -1.18 -11.85
C TYR A 50 5.02 0.16 -11.64
N THR A 51 3.90 0.10 -10.92
CA THR A 51 3.18 1.30 -10.48
C THR A 51 3.17 1.34 -8.97
N LYS A 52 3.60 2.46 -8.40
CA LYS A 52 3.60 2.70 -6.96
C LYS A 52 2.62 3.82 -6.62
N GLN A 53 1.75 3.56 -5.66
CA GLN A 53 0.94 4.59 -5.01
C GLN A 53 1.79 5.31 -3.97
N ILE A 54 1.67 6.64 -3.86
CA ILE A 54 2.33 7.41 -2.82
C ILE A 54 1.44 7.45 -1.59
N GLU A 55 1.85 6.78 -0.51
CA GLU A 55 0.97 6.49 0.62
C GLU A 55 1.15 7.42 1.82
N ASP A 56 2.32 8.04 1.97
CA ASP A 56 2.62 8.90 3.11
C ASP A 56 3.39 10.18 2.73
N GLU A 57 3.46 11.11 3.68
CA GLU A 57 4.15 12.40 3.51
C GLU A 57 5.66 12.23 3.28
N PHE A 58 6.27 11.14 3.78
CA PHE A 58 7.69 10.87 3.61
C PHE A 58 8.00 10.45 2.16
N GLU A 59 7.23 9.49 1.61
CA GLU A 59 7.33 9.06 0.22
C GLU A 59 7.07 10.23 -0.73
N LEU A 60 6.05 11.04 -0.43
CA LEU A 60 5.74 12.24 -1.19
C LEU A 60 6.90 13.22 -1.19
N ALA A 61 7.49 13.50 -0.03
CA ALA A 61 8.64 14.39 0.07
C ALA A 61 9.89 13.84 -0.66
N ALA A 62 10.17 12.54 -0.53
CA ALA A 62 11.29 11.88 -1.19
C ALA A 62 11.15 11.96 -2.72
N GLN A 63 9.97 11.62 -3.25
CA GLN A 63 9.69 11.71 -4.69
C GLN A 63 9.63 13.16 -5.16
N ALA A 64 9.13 14.08 -4.34
CA ALA A 64 8.98 15.47 -4.74
C ALA A 64 10.32 16.13 -5.07
N ARG A 65 11.33 15.90 -4.22
CA ARG A 65 12.67 16.51 -4.36
C ARG A 65 13.41 16.08 -5.62
N TYR A 66 13.21 14.85 -6.06
CA TYR A 66 13.94 14.29 -7.20
C TYR A 66 13.08 14.20 -8.45
N LEU A 67 11.95 13.51 -8.35
CA LEU A 67 11.09 13.20 -9.48
C LEU A 67 10.11 14.34 -9.79
N PHE A 68 9.42 14.90 -8.78
CA PHE A 68 8.35 15.85 -9.09
C PHE A 68 8.92 17.17 -9.57
N VAL A 69 9.95 17.71 -8.90
CA VAL A 69 10.61 18.94 -9.36
C VAL A 69 11.16 18.80 -10.79
N SER A 70 11.77 17.67 -11.13
CA SER A 70 12.29 17.43 -12.49
C SER A 70 11.18 17.18 -13.52
N ALA A 71 10.01 16.71 -13.08
CA ALA A 71 8.80 16.59 -13.88
C ALA A 71 7.92 17.85 -13.89
N GLY A 72 8.30 18.93 -13.18
CA GLY A 72 7.51 20.16 -13.05
C GLY A 72 6.27 20.04 -12.15
N VAL A 73 6.19 19.00 -11.33
CA VAL A 73 5.12 18.74 -10.37
C VAL A 73 5.48 19.33 -9.01
N ASN A 74 4.53 19.99 -8.36
CA ASN A 74 4.66 20.46 -6.98
C ASN A 74 3.83 19.57 -6.07
N ALA A 75 4.41 19.11 -4.97
CA ALA A 75 3.65 18.37 -3.95
C ALA A 75 2.61 19.28 -3.31
N GLN A 76 1.34 18.86 -3.32
CA GLN A 76 0.21 19.60 -2.77
C GLN A 76 -0.62 18.70 -1.85
N ALA A 77 -1.05 19.23 -0.71
CA ALA A 77 -1.80 18.46 0.29
C ALA A 77 -3.15 17.93 -0.23
N ASN A 78 -3.78 18.67 -1.16
CA ASN A 78 -5.06 18.34 -1.79
C ASN A 78 -4.92 17.49 -3.07
N LYS A 79 -3.73 16.96 -3.36
CA LYS A 79 -3.47 16.10 -4.52
C LYS A 79 -3.02 14.73 -4.09
N ARG A 80 -3.29 13.74 -4.93
CA ARG A 80 -2.78 12.38 -4.76
C ARG A 80 -2.00 11.98 -5.99
N TYR A 81 -1.02 11.11 -5.76
CA TYR A 81 0.01 10.81 -6.73
C TYR A 81 0.21 9.31 -6.85
N MET A 82 0.41 8.86 -8.09
CA MET A 82 0.98 7.57 -8.39
C MET A 82 2.18 7.76 -9.30
N VAL A 83 3.14 6.86 -9.20
CA VAL A 83 4.31 6.84 -10.07
C VAL A 83 4.30 5.51 -10.80
N LEU A 84 4.18 5.56 -12.13
CA LEU A 84 4.57 4.44 -12.98
C LEU A 84 6.05 4.60 -13.29
N CYS A 85 6.82 3.53 -13.08
CA CYS A 85 8.24 3.51 -13.34
C CYS A 85 8.57 2.32 -14.24
N ALA A 86 9.25 2.59 -15.34
CA ALA A 86 9.88 1.60 -16.20
C ALA A 86 11.38 1.81 -16.16
N TYR A 87 12.17 0.76 -15.89
CA TYR A 87 13.62 0.90 -15.75
C TYR A 87 14.39 -0.33 -16.21
N ASN A 88 15.69 -0.12 -16.41
CA ASN A 88 16.69 -1.17 -16.58
C ASN A 88 17.96 -0.78 -15.81
N ILE A 89 18.31 -1.55 -14.78
CA ILE A 89 19.49 -1.38 -13.94
C ILE A 89 20.61 -2.26 -14.48
N LYS A 90 21.70 -1.61 -14.89
CA LYS A 90 22.92 -2.25 -15.39
C LYS A 90 23.96 -2.46 -14.31
N LYS A 91 23.92 -1.64 -13.26
CA LYS A 91 24.92 -1.64 -12.19
C LYS A 91 24.32 -1.14 -10.89
N VAL A 92 24.71 -1.76 -9.79
CA VAL A 92 24.41 -1.28 -8.44
C VAL A 92 25.71 -0.91 -7.75
N VAL A 93 25.72 0.24 -7.09
CA VAL A 93 26.81 0.68 -6.23
C VAL A 93 26.32 0.58 -4.79
N MET A 94 26.84 -0.38 -4.04
CA MET A 94 26.56 -0.55 -2.61
C MET A 94 27.52 0.33 -1.83
N LEU A 95 27.00 1.12 -0.89
CA LEU A 95 27.77 1.99 -0.02
C LEU A 95 28.10 1.22 1.26
N ASP A 96 29.38 1.19 1.64
CA ASP A 96 29.79 0.51 2.86
C ASP A 96 29.59 1.45 4.06
N ASP A 97 28.92 0.94 5.09
CA ASP A 97 28.48 1.64 6.29
C ASP A 97 29.30 1.23 7.53
N GLU A 98 30.61 1.06 7.35
CA GLU A 98 31.54 0.78 8.44
C GLU A 98 31.72 2.01 9.35
N GLY A 99 31.35 1.89 10.63
CA GLY A 99 31.63 2.87 11.68
C GLY A 99 30.38 3.39 12.39
N GLN A 100 30.58 4.34 13.30
CA GLN A 100 29.48 5.10 13.91
C GLN A 100 29.12 6.26 12.98
N PRO A 101 27.82 6.53 12.75
CA PRO A 101 27.40 7.63 11.90
C PRO A 101 27.92 8.97 12.44
N GLU A 102 28.55 9.77 11.58
CA GLU A 102 29.15 11.07 11.96
C GLU A 102 28.11 12.17 12.25
N THR A 103 26.81 11.85 12.10
CA THR A 103 25.71 12.82 12.17
C THR A 103 24.46 12.19 12.78
N SER A 104 23.51 13.03 13.20
CA SER A 104 22.20 12.62 13.75
C SER A 104 21.16 12.28 12.67
N ALA A 105 21.60 11.74 11.53
CA ALA A 105 20.74 11.45 10.39
C ALA A 105 19.72 10.36 10.72
N ALA A 106 18.50 10.50 10.19
CA ALA A 106 17.47 9.46 10.32
C ALA A 106 17.62 8.34 9.29
N TYR A 107 18.19 8.67 8.12
CA TYR A 107 18.44 7.72 7.03
C TYR A 107 19.81 7.92 6.43
N VAL A 108 20.29 6.85 5.79
CA VAL A 108 21.52 6.85 5.01
C VAL A 108 21.28 6.14 3.69
N ALA A 109 21.90 6.63 2.62
CA ALA A 109 21.90 5.91 1.34
C ALA A 109 22.68 4.60 1.51
N GLN A 110 22.09 3.49 1.06
CA GLN A 110 22.68 2.15 1.12
C GLN A 110 23.13 1.68 -0.27
N ALA A 111 22.33 1.96 -1.31
CA ALA A 111 22.65 1.56 -2.67
C ALA A 111 22.24 2.62 -3.68
N ILE A 112 22.95 2.66 -4.80
CA ILE A 112 22.65 3.52 -5.95
C ILE A 112 22.55 2.65 -7.19
N HIS A 113 21.43 2.74 -7.88
CA HIS A 113 21.14 1.91 -9.04
C HIS A 113 21.39 2.75 -10.29
N TYR A 114 22.26 2.24 -11.16
CA TYR A 114 22.67 2.90 -12.39
C TYR A 114 22.09 2.18 -13.61
N GLY A 115 21.56 2.95 -14.54
CA GLY A 115 20.95 2.46 -15.76
C GLY A 115 20.16 3.56 -16.45
N TRP A 116 18.93 3.24 -16.85
CA TRP A 116 17.97 4.20 -17.38
C TRP A 116 16.59 3.97 -16.76
N ALA A 117 15.79 5.03 -16.70
CA ALA A 117 14.42 4.96 -16.19
C ALA A 117 13.51 5.97 -16.90
N LEU A 118 12.26 5.58 -17.13
CA LEU A 118 11.15 6.48 -17.43
C LEU A 118 10.20 6.48 -16.25
N TYR A 119 9.96 7.66 -15.72
CA TYR A 119 8.96 7.92 -14.70
C TYR A 119 7.79 8.65 -15.30
N MET A 120 6.60 8.21 -14.93
CA MET A 120 5.36 8.89 -15.21
C MET A 120 4.66 9.17 -13.88
N VAL A 121 4.57 10.45 -13.54
CA VAL A 121 3.82 10.94 -12.38
C VAL A 121 2.38 11.15 -12.81
N ILE A 122 1.46 10.41 -12.19
CA ILE A 122 0.02 10.55 -12.37
C ILE A 122 -0.51 11.32 -11.15
N GLU A 123 -1.10 12.48 -11.40
CA GLU A 123 -1.64 13.38 -10.39
C GLU A 123 -3.17 13.51 -10.54
N GLY A 124 -3.87 13.55 -9.42
CA GLY A 124 -5.30 13.86 -9.36
C GLY A 124 -5.69 14.62 -8.10
N ASP A 125 -6.87 15.24 -8.12
CA ASP A 125 -7.48 15.84 -6.93
C ASP A 125 -7.75 14.76 -5.89
N GLN A 126 -7.37 15.00 -4.62
CA GLN A 126 -7.52 14.03 -3.53
C GLN A 126 -8.95 13.47 -3.42
N ARG A 127 -9.98 14.27 -3.71
CA ARG A 127 -11.39 13.86 -3.59
C ARG A 127 -11.87 12.97 -4.74
N LYS A 128 -11.15 12.97 -5.85
CA LYS A 128 -11.49 12.21 -7.07
C LYS A 128 -10.54 11.05 -7.30
N PHE A 129 -9.29 11.21 -6.90
CA PHE A 129 -8.27 10.20 -7.01
C PHE A 129 -8.30 9.28 -5.80
N THR A 130 -9.32 8.42 -5.77
CA THR A 130 -9.57 7.48 -4.67
C THR A 130 -8.63 6.28 -4.73
N ALA A 131 -8.57 5.51 -3.63
CA ALA A 131 -7.81 4.27 -3.57
C ALA A 131 -8.28 3.21 -4.60
N GLU A 132 -9.56 3.21 -4.97
CA GLU A 132 -10.12 2.35 -6.02
C GLU A 132 -9.65 2.79 -7.40
N LEU A 133 -9.61 4.10 -7.66
CA LEU A 133 -9.06 4.61 -8.91
C LEU A 133 -7.56 4.27 -9.02
N ALA A 134 -6.82 4.40 -7.92
CA ALA A 134 -5.41 4.00 -7.87
C ALA A 134 -5.22 2.49 -8.15
N ALA A 135 -6.03 1.63 -7.53
CA ALA A 135 -6.03 0.19 -7.80
C ALA A 135 -6.50 -0.14 -9.24
N SER A 136 -7.36 0.67 -9.83
CA SER A 136 -7.75 0.54 -11.24
C SER A 136 -6.59 0.88 -12.18
N ILE A 137 -5.82 1.92 -11.86
CA ILE A 137 -4.62 2.31 -12.62
C ILE A 137 -3.58 1.19 -12.60
N GLN A 138 -3.30 0.60 -11.43
CA GLN A 138 -2.36 -0.52 -11.30
C GLN A 138 -2.73 -1.72 -12.18
N ARG A 139 -4.04 -1.95 -12.39
CA ARG A 139 -4.57 -3.06 -13.20
C ARG A 139 -4.81 -2.71 -14.66
N ALA A 140 -4.77 -1.42 -15.03
CA ALA A 140 -5.20 -0.97 -16.35
C ALA A 140 -4.31 -1.49 -17.49
N GLY A 141 -3.02 -1.70 -17.23
CA GLY A 141 -2.07 -2.13 -18.26
C GLY A 141 -2.15 -1.22 -19.50
N GLY A 142 -2.46 -1.80 -20.67
CA GLY A 142 -2.62 -1.07 -21.92
C GLY A 142 -3.77 -0.04 -21.95
N GLU A 143 -4.74 -0.13 -21.02
CA GLU A 143 -5.87 0.82 -20.93
C GLU A 143 -5.58 2.05 -20.06
N LEU A 144 -4.35 2.20 -19.58
CA LEU A 144 -4.00 3.26 -18.64
C LEU A 144 -4.30 4.68 -19.19
N SER A 145 -4.14 4.90 -20.51
CA SER A 145 -4.47 6.18 -21.17
C SER A 145 -5.96 6.52 -21.04
N THR A 146 -6.83 5.54 -21.24
CA THR A 146 -8.27 5.66 -21.10
C THR A 146 -8.65 5.99 -19.67
N VAL A 147 -8.07 5.29 -18.68
CA VAL A 147 -8.34 5.52 -17.26
C VAL A 147 -7.91 6.92 -16.83
N VAL A 148 -6.71 7.36 -17.21
CA VAL A 148 -6.20 8.70 -16.93
C VAL A 148 -7.12 9.77 -17.51
N LYS A 149 -7.48 9.66 -18.80
CA LYS A 149 -8.32 10.63 -19.50
C LYS A 149 -9.73 10.68 -18.93
N LYS A 150 -10.36 9.52 -18.70
CA LYS A 150 -11.72 9.40 -18.17
C LYS A 150 -11.86 10.08 -16.81
N ASN A 151 -10.83 10.01 -15.98
CA ASN A 151 -10.85 10.56 -14.63
C ASN A 151 -10.19 11.96 -14.52
N SER A 152 -9.88 12.59 -15.65
CA SER A 152 -9.24 13.92 -15.70
C SER A 152 -7.96 14.00 -14.87
N LEU A 153 -7.15 12.92 -14.88
CA LEU A 153 -5.86 12.88 -14.22
C LEU A 153 -4.80 13.58 -15.09
N THR A 154 -3.84 14.22 -14.42
CA THR A 154 -2.71 14.88 -15.07
C THR A 154 -1.51 13.94 -15.08
N THR A 155 -0.73 13.94 -16.15
CA THR A 155 0.44 13.06 -16.29
C THR A 155 1.66 13.88 -16.65
N SER A 156 2.75 13.69 -15.92
CA SER A 156 4.04 14.31 -16.19
C SER A 156 5.10 13.25 -16.35
N PHE A 157 6.05 13.46 -17.25
CA PHE A 157 7.08 12.48 -17.58
C PHE A 157 8.45 13.00 -17.21
N HIS A 158 9.28 12.12 -16.65
CA HIS A 158 10.68 12.38 -16.41
C HIS A 158 11.50 11.17 -16.86
N ALA A 159 12.52 11.41 -17.67
CA ALA A 159 13.32 10.36 -18.26
C ALA A 159 14.80 10.55 -17.90
N ILE A 160 15.46 9.47 -17.54
CA ILE A 160 16.85 9.43 -17.12
C ILE A 160 17.57 8.43 -17.99
N GLY A 161 18.63 8.87 -18.68
CA GLY A 161 19.36 8.03 -19.63
C GLY A 161 18.54 7.64 -20.87
N LEU A 162 17.43 8.35 -21.12
CA LEU A 162 16.53 8.16 -22.26
C LEU A 162 16.28 9.50 -22.95
N SER A 163 16.18 9.47 -24.27
CA SER A 163 15.64 10.58 -25.07
C SER A 163 14.57 10.08 -26.05
N THR A 164 13.69 10.98 -26.49
CA THR A 164 12.71 10.63 -27.53
C THR A 164 13.39 10.49 -28.89
N LYS A 165 12.81 9.65 -29.75
CA LYS A 165 13.17 9.61 -31.17
C LYS A 165 12.61 10.86 -31.86
N PRO A 166 13.12 11.24 -33.05
CA PRO A 166 12.48 12.26 -33.87
C PRO A 166 11.00 11.91 -34.04
N ASP A 167 10.14 12.92 -33.87
CA ASP A 167 8.67 12.81 -33.99
C ASP A 167 7.96 11.95 -32.94
N THR A 168 8.64 11.51 -31.87
CA THR A 168 7.98 10.87 -30.71
C THR A 168 7.99 11.80 -29.49
N SER A 169 6.91 11.73 -28.72
CA SER A 169 6.83 12.33 -27.38
C SER A 169 6.89 11.24 -26.31
N PHE A 170 7.25 11.63 -25.09
CA PHE A 170 7.06 10.72 -23.96
C PHE A 170 5.59 10.38 -23.82
N GLY A 171 5.33 9.08 -23.72
CA GLY A 171 3.99 8.51 -23.64
C GLY A 171 3.91 7.42 -22.59
N LEU A 172 2.69 6.92 -22.44
CA LEU A 172 2.39 5.78 -21.58
C LEU A 172 3.14 4.55 -22.05
N VAL A 173 3.75 3.85 -21.08
CA VAL A 173 4.56 2.66 -21.33
C VAL A 173 4.02 1.52 -20.50
N SER A 174 3.85 0.37 -21.13
CA SER A 174 3.31 -0.84 -20.52
C SER A 174 4.37 -1.92 -20.31
N SER A 175 5.54 -1.78 -20.95
CA SER A 175 6.63 -2.73 -20.87
C SER A 175 8.00 -2.06 -21.10
N VAL A 176 9.07 -2.76 -20.68
CA VAL A 176 10.46 -2.37 -20.96
C VAL A 176 10.75 -2.43 -22.46
N ASP A 177 10.23 -3.43 -23.17
CA ASP A 177 10.45 -3.60 -24.62
C ASP A 177 9.87 -2.41 -25.40
N GLU A 178 8.74 -1.86 -24.95
CA GLU A 178 8.15 -0.66 -25.52
C GLU A 178 9.07 0.57 -25.35
N ILE A 179 9.81 0.65 -24.22
CA ILE A 179 10.80 1.70 -24.03
C ILE A 179 11.91 1.58 -25.07
N GLU A 180 12.51 0.40 -25.18
CA GLU A 180 13.65 0.18 -26.08
C GLU A 180 13.25 0.37 -27.56
N LYS A 181 11.99 0.06 -27.88
CA LYS A 181 11.44 0.29 -29.22
C LYS A 181 11.21 1.78 -29.52
N ASN A 182 10.74 2.57 -28.56
CA ASN A 182 10.23 3.92 -28.83
C ASN A 182 11.19 5.06 -28.44
N TYR A 183 12.18 4.79 -27.60
CA TYR A 183 13.14 5.78 -27.10
C TYR A 183 14.56 5.45 -27.52
N VAL A 184 15.45 6.44 -27.42
CA VAL A 184 16.89 6.27 -27.59
C VAL A 184 17.51 6.12 -26.21
N VAL A 185 18.11 4.95 -25.96
CA VAL A 185 18.81 4.65 -24.71
C VAL A 185 20.24 5.19 -24.79
N SER A 186 20.66 5.95 -23.78
CA SER A 186 22.04 6.42 -23.70
C SER A 186 23.02 5.24 -23.54
N ALA A 187 24.19 5.38 -24.16
CA ALA A 187 25.29 4.43 -23.97
C ALA A 187 25.83 4.47 -22.52
N GLU A 188 25.74 5.63 -21.86
CA GLU A 188 26.13 5.83 -20.47
C GLU A 188 25.02 5.35 -19.51
N SER A 189 25.41 4.89 -18.32
CA SER A 189 24.47 4.52 -17.25
C SER A 189 24.37 5.65 -16.23
N TYR A 190 23.13 6.05 -15.90
CA TYR A 190 22.83 7.17 -15.01
C TYR A 190 22.24 6.66 -13.71
N PRO A 191 22.44 7.35 -12.57
CA PRO A 191 21.77 7.01 -11.33
C PRO A 191 20.26 7.21 -11.49
N VAL A 192 19.48 6.15 -11.28
CA VAL A 192 18.02 6.15 -11.44
C VAL A 192 17.30 5.97 -10.12
N PHE A 193 17.83 5.15 -9.20
CA PHE A 193 17.31 4.98 -7.85
C PHE A 193 18.41 5.15 -6.81
N VAL A 194 18.00 5.58 -5.61
CA VAL A 194 18.82 5.52 -4.41
C VAL A 194 18.00 4.80 -3.35
N GLU A 195 18.54 3.68 -2.86
CA GLU A 195 17.98 2.96 -1.73
C GLU A 195 18.50 3.57 -0.43
N TYR A 196 17.61 3.69 0.56
CA TYR A 196 17.94 4.24 1.86
C TYR A 196 17.62 3.24 2.96
N ARG A 197 18.47 3.25 3.98
CA ARG A 197 18.28 2.50 5.23
C ARG A 197 17.95 3.47 6.35
N ALA A 198 16.95 3.16 7.14
CA ALA A 198 16.65 3.89 8.37
C ALA A 198 17.70 3.55 9.45
N LEU A 199 18.22 4.58 10.13
CA LEU A 199 19.14 4.43 11.26
C LEU A 199 18.39 4.41 12.62
N ARG A 200 17.13 4.81 12.60
CA ARG A 200 16.20 4.86 13.74
C ARG A 200 14.77 4.79 13.23
N ASP A 201 13.83 4.55 14.14
CA ASP A 201 12.41 4.63 13.81
C ASP A 201 12.04 6.06 13.40
N VAL A 202 11.31 6.17 12.29
CA VAL A 202 10.79 7.44 11.77
C VAL A 202 9.30 7.27 11.56
N SER A 203 8.51 8.07 12.26
CA SER A 203 7.08 8.14 12.03
C SER A 203 6.79 9.01 10.81
N SER A 204 6.11 8.47 9.81
CA SER A 204 5.50 9.23 8.71
C SER A 204 3.99 9.34 8.94
N LYS A 205 3.41 10.44 8.48
CA LYS A 205 1.96 10.59 8.45
C LYS A 205 1.43 10.03 7.13
N VAL A 206 0.50 9.09 7.22
CA VAL A 206 -0.21 8.54 6.06
C VAL A 206 -1.01 9.65 5.37
N LEU A 207 -0.96 9.70 4.05
CA LEU A 207 -1.77 10.61 3.24
C LEU A 207 -3.21 10.09 3.23
N ASP A 208 -4.16 10.94 3.61
CA ASP A 208 -5.57 10.59 3.58
C ASP A 208 -6.06 10.42 2.14
N TRP A 209 -6.07 9.22 1.58
CA TRP A 209 -6.76 8.99 0.32
C TRP A 209 -8.26 9.12 0.57
N ASP A 210 -8.96 9.94 -0.22
CA ASP A 210 -10.42 9.98 -0.15
C ASP A 210 -10.90 8.61 -0.61
N SER A 211 -11.18 7.77 0.36
CA SER A 211 -11.65 6.41 0.16
C SER A 211 -13.15 6.49 0.35
N PRO A 212 -13.95 5.90 -0.55
CA PRO A 212 -15.39 5.93 -0.43
C PRO A 212 -15.74 5.32 0.92
N LYS A 213 -16.12 6.18 1.88
CA LYS A 213 -16.63 5.69 3.15
C LYS A 213 -17.94 4.97 2.86
N LEU A 214 -18.28 4.00 3.70
CA LEU A 214 -19.67 3.57 3.73
C LEU A 214 -20.54 4.82 3.98
N VAL A 215 -21.61 4.94 3.20
CA VAL A 215 -22.63 5.97 3.36
C VAL A 215 -23.97 5.29 3.66
N PRO A 216 -24.96 5.99 4.23
CA PRO A 216 -26.29 5.41 4.37
C PRO A 216 -26.83 4.95 3.00
N GLY A 217 -27.35 3.72 2.94
CA GLY A 217 -27.85 3.13 1.69
C GLY A 217 -27.91 1.61 1.70
N PRO A 218 -28.33 1.01 0.58
CA PRO A 218 -28.40 -0.43 0.43
C PRO A 218 -27.02 -1.03 0.06
N TYR A 219 -26.64 -2.08 0.76
CA TYR A 219 -25.42 -2.84 0.54
C TYR A 219 -25.72 -4.33 0.45
N THR A 220 -24.81 -5.07 -0.16
CA THR A 220 -24.77 -6.53 -0.15
C THR A 220 -23.57 -6.96 0.69
N LEU A 221 -23.81 -7.66 1.80
CA LEU A 221 -22.78 -8.40 2.50
C LEU A 221 -22.39 -9.58 1.61
N SER A 222 -21.20 -9.47 0.99
CA SER A 222 -20.74 -10.39 -0.04
C SER A 222 -19.81 -11.47 0.51
N THR A 223 -19.11 -11.18 1.60
CA THR A 223 -18.14 -12.09 2.20
C THR A 223 -18.09 -11.90 3.70
N VAL A 224 -17.97 -13.00 4.44
CA VAL A 224 -17.46 -13.04 5.82
C VAL A 224 -16.27 -13.99 5.82
N SER A 225 -15.12 -13.53 6.31
CA SER A 225 -13.95 -14.38 6.54
C SER A 225 -13.57 -14.36 8.01
N ILE A 226 -13.18 -15.52 8.53
CA ILE A 226 -12.83 -15.70 9.93
C ILE A 226 -11.49 -16.42 10.07
N GLU A 227 -10.81 -16.15 11.17
CA GLU A 227 -9.71 -16.96 11.65
C GLU A 227 -9.88 -17.26 13.14
N VAL A 228 -9.72 -18.52 13.48
CA VAL A 228 -9.86 -19.08 14.82
C VAL A 228 -8.47 -19.47 15.35
N MET A 229 -8.25 -19.27 16.64
CA MET A 229 -7.04 -19.71 17.33
C MET A 229 -6.87 -21.24 17.23
N GLY A 230 -5.62 -21.70 17.24
CA GLY A 230 -5.32 -23.13 17.12
C GLY A 230 -5.81 -24.01 18.28
N THR A 231 -6.14 -23.43 19.43
CA THR A 231 -6.60 -24.15 20.63
C THR A 231 -7.68 -23.36 21.36
N LYS A 232 -8.39 -24.04 22.26
CA LYS A 232 -9.35 -23.41 23.17
C LYS A 232 -8.64 -22.47 24.15
N HIS A 233 -9.40 -21.57 24.79
CA HIS A 233 -8.83 -20.58 25.73
C HIS A 233 -8.07 -21.22 26.91
N ASP A 234 -8.41 -22.46 27.26
CA ASP A 234 -7.78 -23.26 28.32
C ASP A 234 -6.63 -24.16 27.80
N GLY A 235 -6.28 -24.02 26.52
CA GLY A 235 -5.23 -24.80 25.85
C GLY A 235 -5.66 -26.18 25.36
N ARG A 236 -6.92 -26.60 25.57
CA ARG A 236 -7.44 -27.85 24.99
C ARG A 236 -7.57 -27.75 23.47
N GLN A 237 -7.56 -28.90 22.80
CA GLN A 237 -7.90 -28.99 21.38
C GLN A 237 -9.38 -28.66 21.17
N TRP A 238 -9.75 -28.27 19.94
CA TRP A 238 -11.13 -28.01 19.56
C TRP A 238 -11.95 -29.29 19.61
N ASP A 239 -11.58 -30.24 18.78
CA ASP A 239 -12.24 -31.54 18.71
C ASP A 239 -11.50 -32.62 19.51
N GLY A 240 -12.22 -33.68 19.89
CA GLY A 240 -11.70 -34.76 20.73
C GLY A 240 -10.48 -35.53 20.14
N LEU A 241 -10.22 -35.41 18.84
CA LEU A 241 -9.07 -36.03 18.16
C LEU A 241 -7.96 -35.04 17.80
N GLY A 242 -8.07 -33.77 18.21
CA GLY A 242 -7.14 -32.72 17.79
C GLY A 242 -7.42 -32.17 16.39
N ASP A 243 -8.61 -32.47 15.84
CA ASP A 243 -9.06 -31.85 14.61
C ASP A 243 -9.31 -30.34 14.81
N PRO A 244 -9.16 -29.53 13.74
CA PRO A 244 -9.55 -28.12 13.78
C PRO A 244 -11.05 -27.97 14.09
N PRO A 245 -11.51 -26.80 14.56
CA PRO A 245 -12.92 -26.60 14.88
C PRO A 245 -13.80 -26.73 13.64
N ASP A 246 -15.10 -26.77 13.88
CA ASP A 246 -16.22 -26.80 12.97
C ASP A 246 -16.98 -25.44 13.01
N PRO A 247 -16.41 -24.32 12.49
CA PRO A 247 -17.01 -22.99 12.63
C PRO A 247 -18.44 -22.89 12.08
N LEU A 248 -19.36 -22.57 12.98
CA LEU A 248 -20.72 -22.14 12.72
C LEU A 248 -20.82 -20.62 12.93
N VAL A 249 -20.97 -19.89 11.84
CA VAL A 249 -21.03 -18.42 11.81
C VAL A 249 -22.47 -17.97 11.67
N SER A 250 -22.98 -17.25 12.67
CA SER A 250 -24.29 -16.59 12.63
C SER A 250 -24.13 -15.07 12.51
N ILE A 251 -24.88 -14.48 11.60
CA ILE A 251 -24.77 -13.06 11.23
C ILE A 251 -26.05 -12.35 11.64
N PHE A 252 -25.90 -11.22 12.33
CA PHE A 252 -27.00 -10.43 12.85
C PHE A 252 -26.84 -8.94 12.54
N VAL A 253 -27.95 -8.27 12.27
CA VAL A 253 -28.01 -6.81 12.09
C VAL A 253 -29.01 -6.22 13.06
N MET A 254 -28.76 -5.00 13.54
CA MET A 254 -29.71 -4.23 14.34
C MET A 254 -29.78 -2.82 13.78
N GLN A 255 -30.99 -2.38 13.40
CA GLN A 255 -31.21 -1.03 12.93
C GLN A 255 -31.36 -0.04 14.10
N PRO A 256 -31.11 1.26 13.87
CA PRO A 256 -31.31 2.28 14.89
C PRO A 256 -32.74 2.24 15.46
N GLY A 257 -32.86 2.17 16.78
CA GLY A 257 -34.14 2.12 17.49
C GLY A 257 -34.73 0.72 17.65
N GLU A 258 -34.17 -0.30 17.01
CA GLU A 258 -34.53 -1.69 17.29
C GLU A 258 -33.98 -2.13 18.65
N LYS A 259 -34.74 -3.01 19.32
CA LYS A 259 -34.37 -3.58 20.62
C LYS A 259 -33.77 -4.98 20.51
N ALA A 260 -33.84 -5.59 19.34
CA ALA A 260 -33.45 -6.98 19.11
C ALA A 260 -32.68 -7.11 17.80
N TRP A 261 -31.75 -8.06 17.80
CA TRP A 261 -30.97 -8.41 16.63
C TRP A 261 -31.82 -9.19 15.63
N THR A 262 -31.71 -8.83 14.36
CA THR A 262 -32.34 -9.55 13.24
C THR A 262 -31.31 -10.50 12.61
N PRO A 263 -31.57 -11.81 12.54
CA PRO A 263 -30.67 -12.77 11.91
C PRO A 263 -30.68 -12.59 10.38
N LEU A 264 -29.49 -12.54 9.79
CA LEU A 264 -29.29 -12.48 8.33
C LEU A 264 -29.00 -13.86 7.72
N GLY A 265 -28.42 -14.77 8.50
CA GLY A 265 -28.08 -16.12 8.05
C GLY A 265 -27.11 -16.82 8.97
N THR A 266 -26.97 -18.13 8.76
CA THR A 266 -25.99 -18.99 9.44
C THR A 266 -25.24 -19.82 8.41
N HIS A 267 -23.92 -19.91 8.57
CA HIS A 267 -23.01 -20.58 7.65
C HIS A 267 -22.09 -21.52 8.43
N PHE A 268 -21.64 -22.59 7.77
CA PHE A 268 -20.89 -23.66 8.41
C PHE A 268 -19.67 -24.04 7.57
N ALA A 269 -18.52 -24.20 8.23
CA ALA A 269 -17.31 -24.78 7.66
C ALA A 269 -16.85 -25.94 8.55
N LYS A 270 -16.44 -27.04 7.92
CA LYS A 270 -15.99 -28.24 8.63
C LYS A 270 -14.47 -28.26 8.78
N ASN A 271 -13.96 -28.65 9.95
CA ASN A 271 -12.55 -28.85 10.28
C ASN A 271 -11.64 -27.73 9.74
N SER A 272 -11.90 -26.47 10.12
CA SER A 272 -11.10 -25.34 9.65
C SER A 272 -10.82 -24.27 10.69
N TYR A 273 -9.54 -23.87 10.77
CA TYR A 273 -9.11 -22.66 11.50
C TYR A 273 -9.40 -21.36 10.74
N GLN A 274 -9.54 -21.44 9.41
CA GLN A 274 -9.79 -20.28 8.54
C GLN A 274 -10.91 -20.60 7.56
N ALA A 275 -11.96 -19.78 7.55
CA ALA A 275 -13.10 -20.01 6.66
C ALA A 275 -13.52 -18.72 5.97
N VAL A 276 -13.92 -18.85 4.70
CA VAL A 276 -14.45 -17.76 3.89
C VAL A 276 -15.84 -18.17 3.42
N PHE A 277 -16.84 -17.38 3.79
CA PHE A 277 -18.23 -17.60 3.48
C PHE A 277 -18.66 -16.58 2.42
N PRO A 278 -18.90 -16.99 1.16
CA PRO A 278 -19.48 -16.13 0.15
C PRO A 278 -20.98 -15.94 0.42
N LEU A 279 -21.43 -14.70 0.39
CA LEU A 279 -22.76 -14.25 0.78
C LEU A 279 -23.37 -13.35 -0.30
N ARG A 280 -24.68 -13.16 -0.23
CA ARG A 280 -25.49 -12.25 -1.07
C ARG A 280 -26.60 -11.58 -0.27
N GLN A 281 -26.29 -11.23 0.99
CA GLN A 281 -27.29 -10.78 1.95
C GLN A 281 -27.42 -9.27 1.84
N ARG A 282 -28.60 -8.79 1.45
CA ARG A 282 -28.87 -7.36 1.35
C ARG A 282 -29.09 -6.76 2.74
N ILE A 283 -28.41 -5.67 3.03
CA ILE A 283 -28.55 -4.90 4.26
C ILE A 283 -28.74 -3.43 3.92
N ALA A 284 -29.70 -2.77 4.59
CA ALA A 284 -29.79 -1.31 4.57
C ALA A 284 -28.91 -0.78 5.70
N ILE A 285 -27.90 0.02 5.37
CA ILE A 285 -27.03 0.66 6.36
C ILE A 285 -27.53 2.09 6.57
N THR A 286 -27.71 2.47 7.82
CA THR A 286 -28.09 3.81 8.26
C THR A 286 -27.15 4.27 9.38
N GLN A 287 -27.30 5.51 9.84
CA GLN A 287 -26.51 6.00 10.97
C GLN A 287 -26.87 5.24 12.25
N GLY A 288 -25.91 4.47 12.77
CA GLY A 288 -26.11 3.64 13.97
C GLY A 288 -26.52 2.20 13.70
N THR A 289 -26.61 1.75 12.43
CA THR A 289 -26.77 0.33 12.12
C THR A 289 -25.64 -0.46 12.75
N LYS A 290 -25.98 -1.48 13.53
CA LYS A 290 -25.02 -2.40 14.14
C LYS A 290 -24.98 -3.71 13.38
N LEU A 291 -23.82 -4.35 13.37
CA LEU A 291 -23.61 -5.67 12.78
C LEU A 291 -22.83 -6.52 13.77
N ARG A 292 -23.32 -7.74 14.03
CA ARG A 292 -22.67 -8.72 14.89
C ARG A 292 -22.49 -10.03 14.13
N ILE A 293 -21.33 -10.63 14.30
CA ILE A 293 -20.98 -11.96 13.80
C ILE A 293 -20.59 -12.80 15.00
N SER A 294 -21.37 -13.86 15.25
CA SER A 294 -21.13 -14.83 16.31
C SER A 294 -20.56 -16.11 15.71
N VAL A 295 -19.47 -16.59 16.27
CA VAL A 295 -18.79 -17.80 15.81
C VAL A 295 -18.80 -18.84 16.93
N TRP A 296 -19.25 -20.04 16.59
CA TRP A 296 -19.33 -21.19 17.46
C TRP A 296 -18.59 -22.36 16.82
N ASP A 297 -18.06 -23.26 17.63
CA ASP A 297 -17.61 -24.57 17.22
C ASP A 297 -18.80 -25.52 17.27
N LYS A 298 -19.02 -26.27 16.21
CA LYS A 298 -20.20 -27.12 16.11
C LYS A 298 -19.84 -28.57 16.41
N ASP A 299 -20.07 -28.96 17.66
CA ASP A 299 -19.91 -30.34 18.11
C ASP A 299 -21.19 -31.16 17.99
N LEU A 300 -21.04 -32.48 18.17
CA LEU A 300 -22.16 -33.43 18.24
C LEU A 300 -23.00 -33.26 19.53
N LEU A 301 -22.39 -32.84 20.63
CA LEU A 301 -23.03 -32.78 21.94
C LEU A 301 -23.46 -31.37 22.31
N GLU A 302 -22.55 -30.41 22.26
CA GLU A 302 -22.80 -29.03 22.68
C GLU A 302 -21.87 -28.09 21.91
N ASN A 303 -22.43 -27.07 21.26
CA ASN A 303 -21.63 -26.10 20.53
C ASN A 303 -20.80 -25.24 21.49
N ASP A 304 -19.50 -25.17 21.29
CA ASP A 304 -18.61 -24.33 22.09
C ASP A 304 -18.51 -22.91 21.51
N PRO A 305 -18.60 -21.84 22.32
CA PRO A 305 -18.43 -20.48 21.82
C PRO A 305 -16.97 -20.22 21.42
N ILE A 306 -16.75 -19.71 20.20
CA ILE A 306 -15.42 -19.27 19.74
C ILE A 306 -15.21 -17.79 20.04
N GLY A 307 -16.21 -16.97 19.72
CA GLY A 307 -16.20 -15.54 20.01
C GLY A 307 -17.15 -14.74 19.13
N ASP A 308 -17.18 -13.44 19.39
CA ASP A 308 -18.03 -12.48 18.70
C ASP A 308 -17.20 -11.31 18.13
N ALA A 309 -17.63 -10.81 16.97
CA ALA A 309 -17.18 -9.53 16.43
C ALA A 309 -18.40 -8.63 16.16
N GLU A 310 -18.30 -7.37 16.56
CA GLU A 310 -19.41 -6.41 16.49
C GLU A 310 -18.93 -5.01 16.14
N ALA A 311 -19.73 -4.32 15.33
CA ALA A 311 -19.60 -2.89 15.07
C ALA A 311 -20.83 -2.16 15.61
N ASP A 312 -20.63 -1.30 16.61
CA ASP A 312 -21.61 -0.35 17.15
C ASP A 312 -21.77 0.88 16.23
N GLY A 313 -22.10 0.65 14.97
CA GLY A 313 -22.18 1.68 13.94
C GLY A 313 -21.26 1.35 12.76
N LEU A 314 -21.80 0.63 11.79
CA LEU A 314 -21.05 0.09 10.65
C LEU A 314 -20.35 1.18 9.81
N LEU A 315 -20.95 2.37 9.72
CA LEU A 315 -20.38 3.53 9.02
C LEU A 315 -19.13 4.11 9.70
N ALA A 316 -18.91 3.82 10.98
CA ALA A 316 -17.81 4.35 11.79
C ALA A 316 -16.63 3.37 11.94
N VAL A 317 -16.73 2.16 11.36
CA VAL A 317 -15.67 1.16 11.45
C VAL A 317 -14.43 1.66 10.67
N PRO A 318 -13.25 1.72 11.31
CA PRO A 318 -12.03 2.12 10.63
C PRO A 318 -11.73 1.20 9.43
N GLY A 319 -11.43 1.80 8.28
CA GLY A 319 -11.13 1.04 7.05
C GLY A 319 -12.35 0.43 6.33
N ALA A 320 -13.58 0.68 6.81
CA ALA A 320 -14.79 0.20 6.15
C ALA A 320 -15.05 0.95 4.83
N LEU A 321 -14.83 0.26 3.72
CA LEU A 321 -14.97 0.78 2.36
C LEU A 321 -15.84 -0.18 1.51
N PRO A 322 -16.73 0.34 0.64
CA PRO A 322 -17.46 -0.49 -0.31
C PRO A 322 -16.51 -1.32 -1.19
N GLY A 323 -16.79 -2.61 -1.34
CA GLY A 323 -16.05 -3.53 -2.19
C GLY A 323 -14.72 -4.03 -1.62
N ARG A 324 -14.32 -3.61 -0.41
CA ARG A 324 -13.11 -4.08 0.28
C ARG A 324 -13.47 -4.87 1.53
N GLU A 325 -12.62 -5.83 1.87
CA GLU A 325 -12.68 -6.49 3.17
C GLU A 325 -12.16 -5.54 4.25
N PHE A 326 -12.85 -5.52 5.39
CA PHE A 326 -12.42 -4.79 6.57
C PHE A 326 -12.76 -5.59 7.82
N GLN A 327 -11.95 -5.40 8.87
CA GLN A 327 -12.06 -6.16 10.10
C GLN A 327 -13.14 -5.58 11.01
N LEU A 328 -14.01 -6.44 11.55
CA LEU A 328 -14.92 -6.06 12.61
C LEU A 328 -14.21 -6.08 13.98
N PRO A 329 -14.49 -5.11 14.88
CA PRO A 329 -13.99 -5.13 16.24
C PRO A 329 -14.43 -6.39 16.99
N LYS A 330 -13.52 -7.00 17.75
CA LYS A 330 -13.78 -8.15 18.60
C LYS A 330 -14.53 -7.73 19.87
N VAL A 331 -15.55 -8.49 20.27
CA VAL A 331 -16.33 -8.24 21.50
C VAL A 331 -15.78 -9.05 22.67
N GLY A 332 -15.52 -8.40 23.81
CA GLY A 332 -15.12 -9.08 25.04
C GLY A 332 -13.64 -9.52 25.07
N LYS A 333 -13.24 -10.12 26.20
CA LYS A 333 -11.84 -10.56 26.45
C LYS A 333 -11.58 -12.02 26.08
N SER A 334 -12.63 -12.83 25.93
CA SER A 334 -12.55 -14.27 25.67
C SER A 334 -12.82 -14.56 24.20
N ASN A 335 -11.98 -14.05 23.31
CA ASN A 335 -12.12 -14.33 21.89
C ASN A 335 -11.00 -15.26 21.45
N GLN A 336 -11.35 -16.54 21.34
CA GLN A 336 -10.58 -17.56 20.60
C GLN A 336 -10.63 -17.29 19.08
N LEU A 337 -11.15 -16.13 18.69
CA LEU A 337 -11.23 -15.61 17.35
C LEU A 337 -10.07 -14.62 17.12
N ASN A 338 -9.22 -14.93 16.14
CA ASN A 338 -8.13 -14.06 15.72
C ASN A 338 -8.68 -12.81 15.03
N PHE A 339 -9.50 -13.01 13.99
CA PHE A 339 -10.21 -11.93 13.29
C PHE A 339 -11.53 -12.40 12.65
N VAL A 340 -12.38 -11.42 12.37
CA VAL A 340 -13.52 -11.51 11.44
C VAL A 340 -13.41 -10.34 10.49
N ASN A 341 -13.29 -10.61 9.19
CA ASN A 341 -13.40 -9.59 8.17
C ASN A 341 -14.72 -9.75 7.41
N ILE A 342 -15.24 -8.63 6.92
CA ILE A 342 -16.42 -8.61 6.07
C ILE A 342 -16.18 -7.77 4.84
N ARG A 343 -16.91 -8.07 3.77
CA ARG A 343 -16.95 -7.24 2.56
C ARG A 343 -18.38 -6.81 2.27
N LEU A 344 -18.57 -5.51 2.09
CA LEU A 344 -19.85 -4.89 1.75
C LEU A 344 -19.76 -4.28 0.36
N GLU A 345 -20.64 -4.66 -0.55
CA GLU A 345 -20.71 -4.10 -1.89
C GLU A 345 -21.93 -3.20 -2.02
N THR A 346 -21.82 -2.08 -2.73
CA THR A 346 -23.00 -1.24 -3.00
C THR A 346 -24.03 -2.08 -3.76
N ALA A 347 -25.24 -2.17 -3.26
CA ALA A 347 -26.29 -2.90 -3.97
C ALA A 347 -26.71 -2.10 -5.21
N GLN A 348 -26.63 -2.72 -6.38
CA GLN A 348 -27.18 -2.16 -7.63
C GLN A 348 -28.69 -2.28 -7.70
#